data_AF-A0A8H6RTN2-F1
#
_entry.id   AF-A0A8H6RTN2-F1
#
_cell.length_a   1.000
_cell.length_b   1.000
_cell.length_c   1.000
_cell.angle_alpha   90.00
_cell.angle_beta   90.00
_cell.angle_gamma   90.00
#
_symmetry.space_group_name_H-M   'P 1'
#
loop_
_entity.id
_entity.type
_entity.pdbx_description
1 polymer ?
#
loop_
_entity_poly.entity_id
_entity_poly.type
_entity_poly.pdbx_seq_one_letter_code
_entity_poly.pdbx_strand_id
1 'polypeptide(L)'
;MAKEISSTVPENTKQQIADTLVAASFVLHSGGKAVTDFAKVVIGDSKVDSSIEDRKEDEKMVGTNGAFGEGGACTSLARAYAMLLDQGESENAEELKRIALGRFLKEQFTGEVDKSIVLDSSSVQNQGTGAVAQHRTNAKHYEDTGVSYPPKERQHRLA
;
A
#
# COMPACT_ATOMS: atom_id res chain seq x y z
N MET A 1 -12.20 -0.22 20.35
CA MET A 1 -12.44 -1.55 19.74
C MET A 1 -12.77 -1.29 18.29
N ALA A 2 -12.17 -2.05 17.38
CA ALA A 2 -12.45 -1.95 15.95
C ALA A 2 -13.91 -2.31 15.64
N LYS A 3 -14.45 -1.72 14.57
CA LYS A 3 -15.79 -1.98 14.06
C LYS A 3 -15.77 -1.99 12.54
N GLU A 4 -16.78 -2.61 11.93
CA GLU A 4 -16.94 -2.59 10.48
C GLU A 4 -17.01 -1.14 9.98
N ILE A 5 -16.29 -0.86 8.89
CA ILE A 5 -16.32 0.47 8.25
C ILE A 5 -17.67 0.74 7.61
N SER A 6 -18.03 2.01 7.52
CA SER A 6 -19.31 2.44 6.97
C SER A 6 -19.59 1.82 5.60
N SER A 7 -20.84 1.42 5.39
CA SER A 7 -21.32 0.96 4.08
C SER A 7 -21.21 2.03 3.00
N THR A 8 -21.10 3.31 3.38
CA THR A 8 -20.89 4.44 2.47
C THR A 8 -19.48 4.52 1.90
N VAL A 9 -18.50 3.82 2.48
CA VAL A 9 -17.14 3.76 1.94
C VAL A 9 -17.17 2.99 0.62
N PRO A 10 -16.56 3.50 -0.46
CA PRO A 10 -16.52 2.81 -1.74
C PRO A 10 -15.85 1.43 -1.63
N GLU A 11 -16.41 0.42 -2.31
CA GLU A 11 -15.89 -0.95 -2.26
C GLU A 11 -14.43 -1.07 -2.71
N ASN A 12 -14.01 -0.28 -3.70
CA ASN A 12 -12.61 -0.21 -4.12
C ASN A 12 -11.70 0.27 -2.98
N THR A 13 -12.13 1.29 -2.23
CA THR A 13 -11.38 1.80 -1.07
C THR A 13 -11.31 0.74 0.04
N LYS A 14 -12.40 0.00 0.30
CA LYS A 14 -12.39 -1.12 1.26
C LYS A 14 -11.38 -2.20 0.86
N GLN A 15 -11.33 -2.53 -0.43
CA GLN A 15 -10.40 -3.51 -0.98
C GLN A 15 -8.95 -3.02 -0.84
N GLN A 16 -8.67 -1.76 -1.19
CA GLN A 16 -7.33 -1.16 -1.03
C GLN A 16 -6.87 -1.17 0.43
N ILE A 17 -7.76 -0.90 1.39
CA ILE A 17 -7.45 -1.00 2.82
C ILE A 17 -7.14 -2.46 3.20
N ALA A 18 -7.95 -3.43 2.75
CA ALA A 18 -7.70 -4.85 3.01
C ALA A 18 -6.35 -5.31 2.45
N ASP A 19 -6.06 -5.02 1.18
CA ASP A 19 -4.80 -5.41 0.53
C ASP A 19 -3.59 -4.80 1.24
N THR A 20 -3.70 -3.55 1.67
CA THR A 20 -2.63 -2.85 2.39
C THR A 20 -2.38 -3.48 3.77
N LEU A 21 -3.44 -3.82 4.51
CA LEU A 21 -3.33 -4.48 5.81
C LEU A 21 -2.78 -5.92 5.68
N VAL A 22 -3.21 -6.65 4.65
CA VAL A 22 -2.71 -7.99 4.35
C VAL A 22 -1.25 -7.96 3.93
N ALA A 23 -0.83 -6.98 3.11
CA ALA A 23 0.58 -6.81 2.78
C ALA A 23 1.43 -6.58 4.04
N ALA A 24 0.97 -5.76 4.98
CA ALA A 24 1.65 -5.56 6.26
C ALA A 24 1.71 -6.85 7.09
N SER A 25 0.64 -7.63 7.13
CA SER A 25 0.57 -8.84 7.96
C SER A 25 1.51 -9.96 7.49
N PHE A 26 1.75 -10.06 6.19
CA PHE A 26 2.69 -11.03 5.61
C PHE A 26 4.16 -10.66 5.84
N VAL A 27 4.47 -9.36 5.88
CA VAL A 27 5.83 -8.87 6.17
C VAL A 27 6.16 -8.99 7.66
N LEU A 28 5.16 -8.91 8.54
CA LEU A 28 5.34 -9.02 9.99
C LEU A 28 5.58 -10.47 10.42
N HIS A 29 6.84 -10.81 10.71
CA HIS A 29 7.23 -12.10 11.28
C HIS A 29 6.48 -12.40 12.60
N SER A 30 6.19 -11.36 13.39
CA SER A 30 5.34 -11.46 14.58
C SER A 30 4.34 -10.30 14.60
N GLY A 31 3.08 -10.59 14.96
CA GLY A 31 2.01 -9.58 15.00
C GLY A 31 1.16 -9.49 13.72
N GLY A 32 1.52 -10.19 12.65
CA GLY A 32 0.69 -10.29 11.45
C GLY A 32 -0.73 -10.76 11.74
N LYS A 33 -0.90 -11.71 12.68
CA LYS A 33 -2.24 -12.16 13.12
C LYS A 33 -3.10 -11.02 13.67
N ALA A 34 -2.54 -10.11 14.47
CA ALA A 34 -3.31 -9.00 15.04
C ALA A 34 -3.78 -8.03 13.95
N VAL A 35 -2.95 -7.81 12.92
CA VAL A 35 -3.31 -6.98 11.75
C VAL A 35 -4.38 -7.67 10.91
N THR A 36 -4.27 -8.98 10.68
CA THR A 36 -5.29 -9.75 9.95
C THR A 36 -6.61 -9.81 10.70
N ASP A 37 -6.60 -10.07 12.01
CA ASP A 37 -7.81 -10.06 12.85
C ASP A 37 -8.48 -8.69 12.82
N PHE A 38 -7.70 -7.61 12.90
CA PHE A 38 -8.20 -6.24 12.74
C PHE A 38 -8.82 -6.02 11.36
N ALA A 39 -8.13 -6.40 10.27
CA ALA A 39 -8.63 -6.26 8.91
C ALA A 39 -9.97 -6.97 8.73
N LYS A 40 -10.10 -8.17 9.31
CA LYS A 40 -11.34 -8.96 9.27
C LYS A 40 -12.52 -8.26 9.96
N VAL A 41 -12.29 -7.68 11.13
CA VAL A 41 -13.32 -6.90 11.85
C VAL A 41 -13.72 -5.64 11.10
N VAL A 42 -12.76 -4.98 10.44
CA VAL A 42 -12.97 -3.67 9.83
C VAL A 42 -13.55 -3.78 8.42
N ILE A 43 -13.12 -4.77 7.64
CA ILE A 43 -13.48 -4.91 6.21
C ILE A 43 -14.42 -6.10 5.94
N GLY A 44 -14.36 -7.13 6.79
CA GLY A 44 -15.11 -8.38 6.64
C GLY A 44 -14.24 -9.56 6.20
N ASP A 45 -14.54 -10.74 6.76
CA ASP A 45 -13.78 -11.98 6.58
C ASP A 45 -13.55 -12.35 5.11
N SER A 46 -14.61 -12.36 4.31
CA SER A 46 -14.56 -12.82 2.92
C SER A 46 -13.58 -12.04 2.06
N LYS A 47 -13.46 -10.72 2.26
CA LYS A 47 -12.56 -9.88 1.45
C LYS A 47 -11.11 -10.06 1.86
N VAL A 48 -10.88 -10.10 3.17
CA VAL A 48 -9.55 -10.30 3.72
C VAL A 48 -9.01 -11.67 3.35
N ASP A 49 -9.86 -12.70 3.37
CA ASP A 49 -9.47 -14.06 2.95
C ASP A 49 -9.10 -14.10 1.45
N SER A 50 -9.85 -13.42 0.57
CA SER A 50 -9.47 -13.27 -0.84
C SER A 50 -8.12 -12.55 -1.00
N SER A 51 -7.91 -11.41 -0.33
CA SER A 51 -6.61 -10.70 -0.38
C SER A 51 -5.44 -11.56 0.13
N ILE A 52 -5.67 -12.42 1.13
CA ILE A 52 -4.66 -13.36 1.64
C ILE A 52 -4.32 -14.42 0.59
N GLU A 53 -5.31 -14.93 -0.14
CA GLU A 53 -5.11 -15.91 -1.20
C GLU A 53 -4.32 -15.32 -2.37
N ASP A 54 -4.73 -14.14 -2.85
CA ASP A 54 -4.03 -13.39 -3.90
C ASP A 54 -2.57 -13.13 -3.51
N ARG A 55 -2.35 -12.68 -2.26
CA ARG A 55 -1.00 -12.40 -1.77
C ARG A 55 -0.12 -13.65 -1.66
N LYS A 56 -0.70 -14.80 -1.29
CA LYS A 56 0.03 -16.08 -1.29
C LYS A 56 0.39 -16.53 -2.69
N GLU A 57 -0.45 -16.26 -3.68
CA GLU A 57 -0.13 -16.55 -5.08
C GLU A 57 1.01 -15.65 -5.58
N ASP A 58 0.96 -14.35 -5.28
CA ASP A 58 2.02 -13.41 -5.61
C ASP A 58 3.38 -13.80 -5.00
N GLU A 59 3.41 -14.22 -3.73
CA GLU A 59 4.67 -14.63 -3.08
C GLU A 59 5.29 -15.87 -3.72
N LYS A 60 4.48 -16.79 -4.23
CA LYS A 60 4.96 -17.95 -4.99
C LYS A 60 5.57 -17.54 -6.34
N MET A 61 5.06 -16.47 -6.95
CA MET A 61 5.49 -15.99 -8.27
C MET A 61 6.71 -15.05 -8.20
N VAL A 62 6.83 -14.26 -7.12
CA VAL A 62 7.90 -13.25 -6.97
C VAL A 62 9.16 -13.82 -6.29
N GLY A 63 9.03 -14.95 -5.58
CA GLY A 63 10.12 -15.52 -4.79
C GLY A 63 10.40 -14.71 -3.52
N THR A 64 10.92 -15.37 -2.49
CA THR A 64 11.12 -14.86 -1.12
C THR A 64 12.10 -13.68 -0.97
N ASN A 65 12.64 -13.14 -2.07
CA ASN A 65 13.61 -12.04 -2.07
C ASN A 65 12.98 -10.63 -2.17
N GLY A 66 11.66 -10.52 -2.21
CA GLY A 66 10.95 -9.24 -2.37
C GLY A 66 10.58 -8.51 -1.07
N ALA A 67 11.01 -9.00 0.10
CA ALA A 67 10.60 -8.42 1.38
C ALA A 67 11.29 -7.07 1.63
N PHE A 68 10.58 -5.97 1.32
CA PHE A 68 10.67 -4.79 2.17
C PHE A 68 10.39 -5.29 3.59
N GLY A 69 11.41 -5.35 4.44
CA GLY A 69 11.32 -5.92 5.79
C GLY A 69 10.35 -5.16 6.70
N GLU A 70 10.54 -5.21 8.01
CA GLU A 70 9.61 -4.57 8.97
C GLU A 70 9.31 -3.08 8.68
N GLY A 71 10.23 -2.35 8.01
CA GLY A 71 9.96 -1.00 7.50
C GLY A 71 8.80 -0.92 6.49
N GLY A 72 8.68 -1.88 5.57
CA GLY A 72 7.56 -1.95 4.63
C GLY A 72 6.22 -2.24 5.31
N ALA A 73 6.22 -3.07 6.36
CA ALA A 73 5.04 -3.26 7.19
C ALA A 73 4.62 -1.96 7.89
N CYS A 74 5.57 -1.19 8.41
CA CYS A 74 5.30 0.10 9.04
C CYS A 74 4.66 1.10 8.06
N THR A 75 5.23 1.23 6.85
CA THR A 75 4.69 2.08 5.78
C THR A 75 3.28 1.65 5.38
N SER A 76 3.03 0.34 5.21
CA SER A 76 1.70 -0.17 4.87
C SER A 76 0.67 0.11 5.97
N LEU A 77 1.04 -0.08 7.24
CA LEU A 77 0.14 0.27 8.36
C LEU A 77 -0.14 1.77 8.43
N ALA A 78 0.87 2.61 8.19
CA ALA A 78 0.71 4.06 8.15
C ALA A 78 -0.20 4.51 6.99
N ARG A 79 -0.08 3.87 5.83
CA ARG A 79 -0.96 4.10 4.68
C ARG A 79 -2.40 3.67 4.98
N ALA A 80 -2.61 2.50 5.58
CA ALA A 80 -3.92 2.04 5.99
C ALA A 80 -4.55 2.97 7.05
N TYR A 81 -3.73 3.49 7.97
CA TYR A 81 -4.15 4.50 8.95
C TYR A 81 -4.66 5.78 8.27
N ALA A 82 -3.89 6.31 7.31
CA ALA A 82 -4.29 7.50 6.55
C ALA A 82 -5.61 7.27 5.78
N MET A 83 -5.72 6.14 5.07
CA MET A 83 -6.94 5.80 4.32
C MET A 83 -8.18 5.69 5.23
N LEU A 84 -8.04 5.14 6.45
CA LEU A 84 -9.13 5.11 7.42
C LEU A 84 -9.54 6.52 7.85
N LEU A 85 -8.58 7.41 8.11
CA LEU A 85 -8.88 8.82 8.45
C LEU A 85 -9.58 9.55 7.30
N ASP A 86 -9.16 9.32 6.05
CA ASP A 86 -9.77 9.94 4.86
C ASP A 86 -11.23 9.53 4.68
N GLN A 87 -11.59 8.32 5.12
CA GLN A 87 -12.97 7.84 5.12
C GLN A 87 -13.77 8.27 6.36
N GLY A 88 -13.17 9.01 7.28
CA GLY A 88 -13.81 9.41 8.55
C GLY A 88 -13.83 8.30 9.62
N GLU A 89 -13.15 7.18 9.39
CA GLU A 89 -13.11 5.99 10.25
C GLU A 89 -12.11 6.16 11.41
N SER A 90 -12.24 7.25 12.17
CA SER A 90 -11.30 7.67 13.22
C SER A 90 -11.10 6.64 14.34
N GLU A 91 -12.16 5.95 14.78
CA GLU A 91 -12.07 4.90 15.81
C GLU A 91 -11.25 3.70 15.33
N ASN A 92 -11.44 3.29 14.07
CA ASN A 92 -10.70 2.21 13.44
C ASN A 92 -9.24 2.62 13.21
N ALA A 93 -8.99 3.86 12.81
CA ALA A 93 -7.65 4.41 12.67
C ALA A 93 -6.89 4.40 14.02
N GLU A 94 -7.51 4.85 15.12
CA GLU A 94 -6.85 4.85 16.44
C GLU A 94 -6.61 3.44 16.99
N GLU A 95 -7.46 2.46 16.65
CA GLU A 95 -7.19 1.05 16.95
C GLU A 95 -6.00 0.51 16.14
N LEU A 96 -5.95 0.81 14.83
CA LEU A 96 -4.82 0.42 13.97
C LEU A 96 -3.51 1.03 14.46
N LYS A 97 -3.53 2.29 14.88
CA LYS A 97 -2.38 2.96 15.50
C LYS A 97 -1.94 2.27 16.78
N ARG A 98 -2.87 1.83 17.64
CA ARG A 98 -2.51 1.04 18.84
C ARG A 98 -1.86 -0.29 18.47
N ILE A 99 -2.33 -0.97 17.42
CA ILE A 99 -1.69 -2.19 16.89
C ILE A 99 -0.27 -1.89 16.39
N ALA A 100 -0.11 -0.82 15.60
CA ALA A 100 1.19 -0.42 15.06
C ALA A 100 2.18 -0.01 16.16
N LEU A 101 1.76 0.78 17.15
CA LEU A 101 2.59 1.22 18.28
C LEU A 101 2.91 0.09 19.27
N GLY A 102 2.18 -1.03 19.22
CA GLY A 102 2.58 -2.25 19.92
C GLY A 102 3.81 -2.94 19.29
N ARG A 103 4.31 -2.45 18.15
CA ARG A 103 5.39 -3.06 17.36
C ARG A 103 6.49 -2.08 16.96
N PHE A 104 6.10 -0.91 16.48
CA PHE A 104 7.00 0.11 15.97
C PHE A 104 7.19 1.23 16.97
N LEU A 105 8.35 1.88 16.91
CA LEU A 105 8.58 3.14 17.62
C LEU A 105 7.58 4.20 17.14
N LYS A 106 7.11 5.04 18.06
CA LYS A 106 6.14 6.08 17.76
C LYS A 106 6.64 7.00 16.66
N GLU A 107 7.89 7.42 16.74
CA GLU A 107 8.53 8.34 15.79
C GLU A 107 8.61 7.75 14.39
N GLN A 108 8.87 6.43 14.28
CA GLN A 108 8.90 5.72 13.02
C GLN A 108 7.51 5.67 12.40
N PHE A 109 6.50 5.27 13.17
CA PHE A 109 5.12 5.18 12.68
C PHE A 109 4.58 6.56 12.28
N THR A 110 4.77 7.59 13.10
CA THR A 110 4.31 8.94 12.78
C THR A 110 5.02 9.51 11.56
N GLY A 111 6.32 9.26 11.40
CA GLY A 111 7.07 9.69 10.22
C GLY A 111 6.55 9.05 8.92
N GLU A 112 6.14 7.79 8.97
CA GLU A 112 5.51 7.12 7.81
C GLU A 112 4.07 7.60 7.55
N VAL A 113 3.32 7.97 8.59
CA VAL A 113 1.99 8.59 8.44
C VAL A 113 2.10 9.96 7.76
N ASP A 114 3.03 10.81 8.20
CA ASP A 114 3.24 12.14 7.63
C ASP A 114 3.60 12.05 6.14
N LYS A 115 4.45 11.09 5.76
CA LYS A 115 4.78 10.83 4.34
C LYS A 115 3.56 10.36 3.55
N SER A 116 2.75 9.48 4.12
CA SER A 116 1.58 8.91 3.44
C SER A 116 0.53 9.98 3.12
N ILE A 117 0.32 10.93 4.04
CA ILE A 117 -0.60 12.07 3.85
C ILE A 117 -0.10 13.03 2.75
N VAL A 118 1.22 13.25 2.68
CA VAL A 118 1.83 14.14 1.67
C VAL A 118 1.76 13.55 0.25
N LEU A 119 1.87 12.23 0.11
CA LEU A 119 1.77 11.54 -1.18
C LEU A 119 0.35 11.58 -1.75
N ASP A 120 -0.68 11.52 -0.91
CA ASP A 120 -2.07 11.66 -1.36
C ASP A 120 -2.37 13.09 -1.84
N SER A 121 -1.83 14.09 -1.13
CA SER A 121 -1.99 15.52 -1.45
C SER A 121 -1.38 15.94 -2.80
N SER A 122 -0.36 15.22 -3.29
CA SER A 122 0.29 15.50 -4.58
C SER A 122 -0.41 14.82 -5.77
N SER A 123 -1.41 13.97 -5.51
CA SER A 123 -2.24 13.31 -6.54
C SER A 123 -3.39 14.19 -7.05
N VAL A 124 -3.71 15.28 -6.35
CA VAL A 124 -4.88 16.14 -6.63
C VAL A 124 -4.59 17.28 -7.63
N GLN A 125 -3.35 17.48 -8.08
CA GLN A 125 -3.00 18.57 -9.03
C GLN A 125 -2.86 18.19 -10.51
N ASN A 126 -3.28 17.00 -10.95
CA ASN A 126 -3.19 16.64 -12.38
C ASN A 126 -4.50 16.11 -12.98
N GLN A 127 -5.58 16.88 -12.79
CA GLN A 127 -6.74 16.80 -13.67
C GLN A 127 -7.19 18.22 -14.05
N GLY A 128 -6.64 18.74 -15.14
CA GLY A 128 -7.00 20.06 -15.64
C GLY A 128 -6.32 20.41 -16.97
N THR A 129 -7.04 20.14 -18.06
CA THR A 129 -6.91 20.75 -19.40
C THR A 129 -5.75 20.29 -20.29
N GLY A 130 -6.11 19.69 -21.42
CA GLY A 130 -5.18 19.37 -22.50
C GLY A 130 -4.69 20.60 -23.24
N ALA A 131 -3.39 20.59 -23.57
CA ALA A 131 -2.84 21.27 -24.72
C ALA A 131 -1.59 20.52 -25.18
N VAL A 132 -1.60 20.12 -26.44
CA VAL A 132 -0.45 19.66 -27.23
C VAL A 132 0.76 20.58 -27.06
N ALA A 133 1.92 20.03 -26.68
CA ALA A 133 3.21 20.62 -27.01
C ALA A 133 4.32 19.56 -26.99
N GLN A 134 5.09 19.59 -28.06
CA GLN A 134 6.17 18.69 -28.43
C GLN A 134 7.40 18.83 -27.51
N HIS A 135 8.08 17.71 -27.29
CA HIS A 135 9.54 17.52 -27.42
C HIS A 135 10.46 18.69 -27.00
N ARG A 136 11.20 18.54 -25.89
CA ARG A 136 12.68 18.64 -25.83
C ARG A 136 13.25 18.47 -24.41
N THR A 137 14.00 17.38 -24.25
CA THR A 137 15.32 17.25 -23.61
C THR A 137 15.69 18.19 -22.45
N ASN A 138 15.95 17.62 -21.27
CA ASN A 138 17.29 17.77 -20.68
C ASN A 138 17.62 16.60 -19.75
N ALA A 139 18.56 15.77 -20.18
CA ALA A 139 19.23 14.78 -19.36
C ALA A 139 20.36 15.48 -18.60
N LYS A 140 20.45 15.31 -17.27
CA LYS A 140 21.73 15.27 -16.54
C LYS A 140 21.64 14.38 -15.30
N HIS A 141 22.33 13.24 -15.41
CA HIS A 141 23.21 12.61 -14.41
C HIS A 141 22.66 12.32 -13.00
N TYR A 142 22.41 11.04 -12.74
CA TYR A 142 23.23 10.29 -11.78
C TYR A 142 23.61 8.96 -12.43
N GLU A 143 24.91 8.71 -12.51
CA GLU A 143 25.47 7.47 -13.02
C GLU A 143 25.40 6.36 -11.96
N ASP A 144 25.47 5.14 -12.50
CA ASP A 144 26.17 4.00 -11.91
C ASP A 144 25.49 3.20 -10.79
N THR A 145 24.56 2.34 -11.19
CA THR A 145 24.61 0.92 -10.81
C THR A 145 24.12 0.08 -11.99
N GLY A 146 25.05 -0.50 -12.74
CA GLY A 146 24.76 -1.32 -13.91
C GLY A 146 23.98 -2.59 -13.57
N VAL A 147 22.70 -2.64 -13.99
CA VAL A 147 22.05 -3.88 -14.44
C VAL A 147 21.11 -3.53 -15.60
N SER A 148 21.55 -3.89 -16.81
CA SER A 148 20.80 -3.77 -18.05
C SER A 148 19.85 -4.96 -18.19
N TYR A 149 18.55 -4.71 -18.26
CA TYR A 149 17.56 -5.69 -18.75
C TYR A 149 17.00 -5.18 -20.08
N PRO A 150 17.07 -5.96 -21.18
CA PRO A 150 16.56 -5.54 -22.47
C PRO A 150 15.01 -5.57 -22.50
N PRO A 151 14.34 -4.55 -23.07
CA PRO A 151 12.90 -4.56 -23.28
C PRO A 151 12.50 -5.58 -24.35
N LYS A 152 11.51 -6.43 -24.04
CA LYS A 152 10.90 -7.38 -24.98
C LYS A 152 10.07 -6.62 -26.03
N GLU A 153 10.65 -6.29 -27.17
CA GLU A 153 9.89 -5.80 -28.32
C GLU A 153 9.04 -6.92 -28.93
N ARG A 154 7.74 -6.64 -29.05
CA ARG A 154 6.74 -7.39 -29.79
C ARG A 154 7.22 -7.61 -31.23
N GLN A 155 7.50 -8.86 -31.60
CA GLN A 155 7.57 -9.23 -33.00
C GLN A 155 6.15 -9.31 -33.58
N HIS A 156 5.70 -8.21 -34.18
CA HIS A 156 4.78 -8.28 -35.31
C HIS A 156 5.63 -8.13 -36.58
N ARG A 157 5.77 -9.20 -37.36
CA ARG A 157 5.98 -9.07 -38.80
C ARG A 157 5.27 -10.21 -39.53
N LEU A 158 4.27 -9.78 -40.29
CA LEU A 158 3.74 -10.46 -41.46
C LEU A 158 4.87 -10.70 -42.46
N ALA A 159 4.92 -11.92 -42.99
CA ALA A 159 5.28 -12.23 -44.37
C ALA A 159 4.55 -13.52 -44.74
#